data_AF-A0A6N8VFE0-F1
#
_entry.id   AF-A0A6N8VFE0-F1
#
_cell.length_a   1.000
_cell.length_b   1.000
_cell.length_c   1.000
_cell.angle_alpha   90.00
_cell.angle_beta   90.00
_cell.angle_gamma   90.00
#
_symmetry.space_group_name_H-M   'P 1'
#
loop_
_entity.id
_entity.type
_entity.pdbx_description
1 polymer ?
#
loop_
_entity_poly.entity_id
_entity_poly.type
_entity_poly.pdbx_seq_one_letter_code
_entity_poly.pdbx_strand_id
1 'polypeptide(L)'
;MSRMRVHKLFRKTRFFFFALFGLIVISVSVLSITTVSRELSVEYESNSRSIAQNIADSSVDILLNRNLATLQSLIDQFVQIESIRYIYITSETGEFLAHTFVPGLPDEILASDASSTATVERSLPGLGDFIEVGAPILSGVAGTVHVGMDLELLGLKIQRAIGAQMALFGIIFVIGSLLTFWFVNLASQPLADLLAFAVRMAGGESATGDEPVLSRDDEAGELARLFVHVNRRAAGADRER
;
A
#
# COMPACT_ATOMS: atom_id res chain seq x y z
N MET A 1 -16.13 47.20 -10.74
CA MET A 1 -16.38 45.91 -10.05
C MET A 1 -16.17 44.73 -11.01
N SER A 2 -14.96 44.17 -11.11
CA SER A 2 -14.71 42.94 -11.91
C SER A 2 -13.48 42.17 -11.41
N ARG A 3 -13.50 41.74 -10.15
CA ARG A 3 -12.40 40.96 -9.53
C ARG A 3 -12.69 39.44 -9.41
N MET A 4 -13.75 38.93 -10.06
CA MET A 4 -14.37 37.63 -9.67
C MET A 4 -14.22 36.44 -10.64
N ARG A 5 -13.70 36.60 -11.88
CA ARG A 5 -13.72 35.47 -12.85
C ARG A 5 -12.43 34.63 -12.85
N VAL A 6 -11.26 35.24 -12.75
CA VAL A 6 -9.96 34.52 -12.74
C VAL A 6 -9.83 33.61 -11.50
N HIS A 7 -10.30 34.09 -10.35
CA HIS A 7 -10.31 33.32 -9.10
C HIS A 7 -11.17 32.03 -9.16
N LYS A 8 -12.14 31.95 -10.10
CA LYS A 8 -12.98 30.75 -10.26
C LYS A 8 -12.30 29.66 -11.09
N LEU A 9 -11.52 30.00 -12.11
CA LEU A 9 -10.83 29.01 -12.94
C LEU A 9 -9.72 28.32 -12.15
N PHE A 10 -8.87 29.09 -11.46
CA PHE A 10 -7.78 28.55 -10.66
C PHE A 10 -8.26 27.81 -9.39
N ARG A 11 -9.39 28.20 -8.81
CA ARG A 11 -10.04 27.41 -7.75
C ARG A 11 -10.54 26.07 -8.27
N LYS A 12 -11.07 26.01 -9.51
CA LYS A 12 -11.45 24.75 -10.15
C LYS A 12 -10.23 23.89 -10.44
N THR A 13 -9.12 24.46 -10.92
CA THR A 13 -7.88 23.72 -11.16
C THR A 13 -7.28 23.15 -9.87
N ARG A 14 -7.28 23.94 -8.78
CA ARG A 14 -6.89 23.44 -7.44
C ARG A 14 -7.75 22.29 -6.96
N PHE A 15 -9.07 22.42 -7.12
CA PHE A 15 -10.00 21.36 -6.74
C PHE A 15 -9.82 20.10 -7.60
N PHE A 16 -9.56 20.26 -8.90
CA PHE A 16 -9.32 19.14 -9.80
C PHE A 16 -8.04 18.37 -9.43
N PHE A 17 -6.92 19.06 -9.21
CA PHE A 17 -5.68 18.40 -8.78
C PHE A 17 -5.82 17.74 -7.40
N PHE A 18 -6.49 18.41 -6.45
CA PHE A 18 -6.77 17.82 -5.14
C PHE A 18 -7.66 16.57 -5.23
N ALA A 19 -8.72 16.63 -6.04
CA ALA A 19 -9.62 15.50 -6.26
C ALA A 19 -8.92 14.34 -6.98
N LEU A 20 -8.08 14.62 -7.97
CA LEU A 20 -7.30 13.61 -8.69
C LEU A 20 -6.29 12.93 -7.76
N PHE A 21 -5.56 13.69 -6.96
CA PHE A 21 -4.62 13.13 -5.99
C PHE A 21 -5.33 12.33 -4.89
N GLY A 22 -6.47 12.83 -4.40
CA GLY A 22 -7.32 12.12 -3.44
C GLY A 22 -7.83 10.80 -4.02
N LEU A 23 -8.25 10.79 -5.29
CA LEU A 23 -8.68 9.59 -5.99
C LEU A 23 -7.53 8.56 -6.10
N ILE A 24 -6.33 9.00 -6.45
CA ILE A 24 -5.15 8.12 -6.54
C ILE A 24 -4.85 7.49 -5.18
N VAL A 25 -4.84 8.27 -4.09
CA VAL A 25 -4.60 7.74 -2.74
C VAL A 25 -5.66 6.73 -2.32
N ILE A 26 -6.93 7.01 -2.62
CA ILE A 26 -8.04 6.08 -2.31
C ILE A 26 -7.91 4.81 -3.14
N SER A 27 -7.67 4.91 -4.45
CA SER A 27 -7.49 3.76 -5.33
C SER A 27 -6.32 2.88 -4.89
N VAL A 28 -5.18 3.49 -4.55
CA VAL A 28 -4.00 2.76 -4.06
C VAL A 28 -4.29 2.12 -2.70
N SER A 29 -5.01 2.79 -1.80
CA SER A 29 -5.41 2.22 -0.51
C SER A 29 -6.32 1.01 -0.67
N VAL A 30 -7.32 1.11 -1.56
CA VAL A 30 -8.24 -0.01 -1.86
C VAL A 30 -7.48 -1.18 -2.48
N LEU A 31 -6.62 -0.93 -3.47
CA LEU A 31 -5.79 -1.97 -4.08
C LEU A 31 -4.87 -2.63 -3.07
N SER A 32 -4.23 -1.85 -2.19
CA SER A 32 -3.34 -2.37 -1.16
C SER A 32 -4.08 -3.26 -0.16
N ILE A 33 -5.32 -2.95 0.19
CA ILE A 33 -6.13 -3.80 1.08
C ILE A 33 -6.50 -5.11 0.38
N THR A 34 -6.96 -5.05 -0.87
CA THR A 34 -7.51 -6.23 -1.57
C THR A 34 -6.45 -7.19 -2.12
N THR A 35 -5.34 -6.65 -2.64
CA THR A 35 -4.27 -7.47 -3.24
C THR A 35 -3.49 -8.19 -2.15
N VAL A 36 -3.18 -7.49 -1.06
CA VAL A 36 -2.41 -8.06 0.04
C VAL A 36 -3.20 -9.17 0.72
N SER A 37 -4.49 -8.99 1.02
CA SER A 37 -5.29 -10.06 1.66
C SER A 37 -5.36 -11.36 0.84
N ARG A 38 -5.42 -11.25 -0.49
CA ARG A 38 -5.54 -12.42 -1.39
C ARG A 38 -4.22 -13.09 -1.68
N GLU A 39 -3.19 -12.32 -2.01
CA GLU A 39 -1.87 -12.91 -2.32
C GLU A 39 -1.22 -13.51 -1.08
N LEU A 40 -1.48 -12.94 0.10
CA LEU A 40 -1.05 -13.53 1.36
C LEU A 40 -1.61 -14.94 1.55
N SER A 41 -2.91 -15.13 1.40
CA SER A 41 -3.54 -16.43 1.69
C SER A 41 -3.00 -17.54 0.77
N VAL A 42 -2.78 -17.24 -0.51
CA VAL A 42 -2.27 -18.20 -1.50
C VAL A 42 -0.78 -18.50 -1.29
N GLU A 43 0.03 -17.46 -1.08
CA GLU A 43 1.46 -17.61 -0.82
C GLU A 43 1.69 -18.34 0.52
N TYR A 44 0.82 -18.12 1.52
CA TYR A 44 0.86 -18.85 2.78
C TYR A 44 0.55 -20.30 2.63
N GLU A 45 -0.53 -20.64 1.94
CA GLU A 45 -0.89 -22.03 1.73
C GLU A 45 0.24 -22.77 1.00
N SER A 46 0.82 -22.16 -0.03
CA SER A 46 1.95 -22.73 -0.78
C SER A 46 3.21 -22.93 0.08
N ASN A 47 3.58 -21.93 0.88
CA ASN A 47 4.75 -21.99 1.76
C ASN A 47 4.56 -22.99 2.90
N SER A 48 3.39 -22.98 3.54
CA SER A 48 3.01 -23.94 4.59
C SER A 48 3.08 -25.37 4.07
N ARG A 49 2.53 -25.60 2.87
CA ARG A 49 2.54 -26.92 2.22
C ARG A 49 3.96 -27.39 1.91
N SER A 50 4.82 -26.50 1.42
CA SER A 50 6.21 -26.82 1.11
C SER A 50 7.02 -27.15 2.37
N ILE A 51 6.79 -26.43 3.48
CA ILE A 51 7.40 -26.75 4.77
C ILE A 51 6.91 -28.11 5.28
N ALA A 52 5.60 -28.35 5.28
CA ALA A 52 5.02 -29.63 5.70
C ALA A 52 5.56 -30.79 4.85
N GLN A 53 5.70 -30.60 3.54
CA GLN A 53 6.28 -31.57 2.61
C GLN A 53 7.74 -31.87 2.95
N ASN A 54 8.56 -30.84 3.21
CA ASN A 54 9.97 -31.02 3.58
C ASN A 54 10.13 -31.79 4.90
N ILE A 55 9.26 -31.53 5.88
CA ILE A 55 9.25 -32.27 7.15
C ILE A 55 8.81 -33.72 6.90
N ALA A 56 7.77 -33.93 6.08
CA ALA A 56 7.30 -35.27 5.73
C ALA A 56 8.41 -36.09 5.05
N ASP A 57 9.10 -35.52 4.06
CA ASP A 57 10.20 -36.16 3.34
C ASP A 57 11.36 -36.50 4.28
N SER A 58 11.71 -35.58 5.18
CA SER A 58 12.76 -35.80 6.20
C SER A 58 12.37 -36.84 7.25
N SER A 59 11.07 -37.05 7.46
CA SER A 59 10.55 -37.99 8.46
C SER A 59 10.55 -39.44 7.98
N VAL A 60 10.63 -39.69 6.67
CA VAL A 60 10.60 -41.05 6.09
C VAL A 60 11.68 -41.94 6.70
N ASP A 61 12.95 -41.54 6.63
CA ASP A 61 14.07 -42.34 7.13
C ASP A 61 14.04 -42.52 8.65
N ILE A 62 13.53 -41.52 9.38
CA ILE A 62 13.45 -41.56 10.84
C ILE A 62 12.39 -42.57 11.30
N LEU A 63 11.23 -42.57 10.65
CA LEU A 63 10.13 -43.49 10.94
C LEU A 63 10.48 -44.94 10.58
N LEU A 64 11.18 -45.16 9.47
CA LEU A 64 11.68 -46.48 9.09
C LEU A 64 12.63 -47.07 10.15
N ASN A 65 13.45 -46.22 10.78
CA ASN A 65 14.35 -46.61 11.86
C ASN A 65 13.69 -46.57 13.26
N ARG A 66 12.38 -46.27 13.34
CA ARG A 66 11.59 -46.20 14.58
C ARG A 66 12.19 -45.30 15.66
N ASN A 67 12.86 -44.21 15.26
CA ASN A 67 13.53 -43.32 16.19
C ASN A 67 12.67 -42.09 16.50
N LEU A 68 11.71 -42.25 17.41
CA LEU A 68 10.80 -41.17 17.81
C LEU A 68 11.52 -39.99 18.49
N ALA A 69 12.65 -40.23 19.15
CA ALA A 69 13.45 -39.15 19.76
C ALA A 69 14.06 -38.23 18.69
N THR A 70 14.56 -38.81 17.60
CA THR A 70 15.03 -38.03 16.45
C THR A 70 13.88 -37.32 15.75
N LEU A 71 12.70 -37.94 15.68
CA LEU A 71 11.50 -37.32 15.09
C LEU A 71 11.05 -36.10 15.90
N GLN A 72 11.04 -36.21 17.23
CA GLN A 72 10.75 -35.10 18.13
C GLN A 72 11.79 -33.97 17.97
N SER A 73 13.08 -34.31 17.92
CA SER A 73 14.14 -33.33 17.71
C SER A 73 14.04 -32.59 16.37
N LEU A 74 13.58 -33.29 15.32
CA LEU A 74 13.33 -32.71 14.00
C LEU A 74 12.25 -31.61 14.09
N ILE A 75 11.08 -31.94 14.64
CA ILE A 75 9.99 -30.96 14.73
C ILE A 75 10.31 -29.80 15.67
N ASP A 76 11.06 -30.06 16.75
CA ASP A 76 11.54 -29.01 17.67
C ASP A 76 12.52 -28.04 17.00
N GLN A 77 13.24 -28.47 15.95
CA GLN A 77 14.08 -27.60 15.14
C GLN A 77 13.23 -26.74 14.18
N PHE A 78 12.23 -27.34 13.54
CA PHE A 78 11.38 -26.63 12.58
C PHE A 78 10.46 -25.61 13.23
N VAL A 79 9.93 -25.88 14.44
CA VAL A 79 9.05 -24.91 15.14
C VAL A 79 9.76 -23.61 15.52
N GLN A 80 11.09 -23.58 15.49
CA GLN A 80 11.87 -22.35 15.70
C GLN A 80 11.91 -21.43 14.48
N ILE A 81 11.48 -21.91 13.31
CA ILE A 81 11.38 -21.09 12.08
C ILE A 81 10.27 -20.05 12.28
N GLU A 82 10.56 -18.79 11.94
CA GLU A 82 9.58 -17.71 12.03
C GLU A 82 8.28 -18.10 11.31
N SER A 83 7.15 -18.09 12.05
CA SER A 83 5.75 -18.29 11.61
C SER A 83 5.14 -19.67 11.84
N ILE A 84 5.91 -20.68 12.28
CA ILE A 84 5.34 -21.98 12.69
C ILE A 84 5.01 -21.93 14.19
N ARG A 85 3.75 -22.17 14.57
CA ARG A 85 3.34 -22.24 15.98
C ARG A 85 3.44 -23.65 16.53
N TYR A 86 3.01 -24.62 15.73
CA TYR A 86 3.02 -26.01 16.13
C TYR A 86 3.22 -26.93 14.93
N ILE A 87 3.74 -28.10 15.25
CA ILE A 87 3.93 -29.25 14.37
C ILE A 87 3.52 -30.47 15.16
N TYR A 88 2.79 -31.37 14.52
CA TYR A 88 2.56 -32.72 15.03
C TYR A 88 2.60 -33.74 13.90
N ILE A 89 2.94 -34.98 14.24
CA ILE A 89 3.04 -36.08 13.29
C ILE A 89 2.17 -37.22 13.80
N THR A 90 1.35 -37.77 12.91
CA THR A 90 0.47 -38.90 13.19
C THR A 90 0.90 -40.11 12.38
N SER A 91 0.67 -41.31 12.89
CA SER A 91 0.87 -42.56 12.16
C SER A 91 -0.28 -42.81 11.17
N GLU A 92 -0.18 -43.88 10.38
CA GLU A 92 -1.27 -44.38 9.53
C GLU A 92 -2.56 -44.63 10.32
N THR A 93 -2.44 -45.02 11.60
CA THR A 93 -3.60 -45.30 12.47
C THR A 93 -4.13 -44.05 13.20
N GLY A 94 -3.56 -42.87 12.93
CA GLY A 94 -3.91 -41.62 13.61
C GLY A 94 -3.28 -41.46 14.99
N GLU A 95 -2.33 -42.32 15.38
CA GLU A 95 -1.60 -42.19 16.64
C GLU A 95 -0.58 -41.05 16.56
N PHE A 96 -0.55 -40.16 17.54
CA PHE A 96 0.43 -39.07 17.58
C PHE A 96 1.83 -39.61 17.92
N LEU A 97 2.75 -39.47 16.97
CA LEU A 97 4.13 -39.95 17.08
C LEU A 97 5.08 -38.90 17.66
N ALA A 98 4.81 -37.62 17.37
CA ALA A 98 5.59 -36.48 17.86
C ALA A 98 4.73 -35.22 17.83
N HIS A 99 4.97 -34.27 18.75
CA HIS A 99 4.26 -32.99 18.78
C HIS A 99 5.07 -31.91 19.49
N THR A 100 4.77 -30.64 19.21
CA THR A 100 5.42 -29.47 19.83
C THR A 100 4.54 -28.74 20.85
N PHE A 101 3.31 -29.23 21.09
CA PHE A 101 2.39 -28.61 22.04
C PHE A 101 2.89 -28.68 23.49
N VAL A 102 2.73 -27.56 24.21
CA VAL A 102 3.02 -27.43 25.63
C VAL A 102 1.80 -26.83 26.34
N PRO A 103 1.29 -27.41 27.44
CA PRO A 103 1.82 -28.59 28.17
C PRO A 103 1.39 -29.95 27.60
N GLY A 104 0.53 -29.99 26.57
CA GLY A 104 0.03 -31.22 25.95
C GLY A 104 -0.86 -30.92 24.75
N LEU A 105 -1.39 -31.95 24.09
CA LEU A 105 -2.25 -31.79 22.91
C LEU A 105 -3.60 -31.13 23.28
N PRO A 106 -4.05 -30.12 22.51
CA PRO A 106 -5.41 -29.59 22.62
C PRO A 106 -6.48 -30.61 22.19
N ASP A 107 -7.66 -30.53 22.81
CA ASP A 107 -8.81 -31.41 22.51
C ASP A 107 -9.27 -31.27 21.06
N GLU A 108 -9.15 -30.08 20.48
CA GLU A 108 -9.50 -29.81 19.08
C GLU A 108 -8.60 -30.56 18.10
N ILE A 109 -7.33 -30.78 18.46
CA ILE A 109 -6.39 -31.57 17.64
C ILE A 109 -6.72 -33.05 17.78
N LEU A 110 -7.01 -33.52 19.00
CA LEU A 110 -7.38 -34.91 19.26
C LEU A 110 -8.70 -35.31 18.56
N ALA A 111 -9.65 -34.39 18.44
CA ALA A 111 -10.94 -34.64 17.80
C ALA A 111 -10.91 -34.55 16.25
N SER A 112 -9.76 -34.23 15.67
CA SER A 112 -9.65 -33.91 14.25
C SER A 112 -9.27 -35.08 13.37
N ASP A 113 -9.48 -34.92 12.06
CA ASP A 113 -9.01 -35.88 11.08
C ASP A 113 -7.48 -35.76 10.89
N ALA A 114 -6.77 -36.57 11.65
CA ALA A 114 -5.32 -36.73 11.63
C ALA A 114 -4.74 -37.18 10.28
N SER A 115 -5.56 -37.62 9.32
CA SER A 115 -5.13 -38.04 7.98
C SER A 115 -5.41 -37.01 6.89
N SER A 116 -6.10 -35.90 7.24
CA SER A 116 -6.39 -34.85 6.28
C SER A 116 -5.11 -34.13 5.82
N THR A 117 -5.03 -33.87 4.52
CA THR A 117 -3.98 -33.04 3.90
C THR A 117 -4.55 -31.74 3.32
N ALA A 118 -5.83 -31.47 3.63
CA ALA A 118 -6.49 -30.24 3.27
C ALA A 118 -5.99 -29.10 4.19
N THR A 119 -5.97 -27.91 3.63
CA THR A 119 -5.73 -26.68 4.40
C THR A 119 -6.96 -26.38 5.25
N VAL A 120 -6.77 -26.21 6.56
CA VAL A 120 -7.86 -25.98 7.52
C VAL A 120 -7.53 -24.77 8.39
N GLU A 121 -8.47 -23.85 8.53
CA GLU A 121 -8.39 -22.79 9.53
C GLU A 121 -8.84 -23.33 10.89
N ARG A 122 -8.01 -23.11 11.92
CA ARG A 122 -8.17 -23.66 13.26
C ARG A 122 -8.06 -22.55 14.30
N SER A 123 -8.96 -22.55 15.27
CA SER A 123 -8.83 -21.75 16.48
C SER A 123 -8.53 -22.68 17.65
N LEU A 124 -7.39 -22.47 18.31
CA LEU A 124 -6.98 -23.26 19.47
C LEU A 124 -7.05 -22.40 20.74
N PRO A 125 -7.78 -22.84 21.79
CA PRO A 125 -7.91 -22.08 23.04
C PRO A 125 -6.54 -21.78 23.65
N GLY A 126 -6.27 -20.50 23.92
CA GLY A 126 -5.02 -20.04 24.54
C GLY A 126 -3.80 -19.99 23.61
N LEU A 127 -3.91 -20.50 22.38
CA LEU A 127 -2.87 -20.41 21.36
C LEU A 127 -3.22 -19.35 20.28
N GLY A 128 -4.47 -19.27 19.84
CA GLY A 128 -4.93 -18.30 18.83
C GLY A 128 -5.51 -18.95 17.57
N ASP A 129 -5.49 -18.21 16.45
CA ASP A 129 -5.99 -18.66 15.15
C ASP A 129 -4.83 -19.04 14.21
N PHE A 130 -4.98 -20.17 13.53
CA PHE A 130 -3.95 -20.83 12.74
C PHE A 130 -4.49 -21.32 11.41
N ILE A 131 -3.62 -21.35 10.41
CA ILE A 131 -3.83 -22.19 9.22
C ILE A 131 -2.99 -23.45 9.41
N GLU A 132 -3.66 -24.59 9.35
CA GLU A 132 -3.06 -25.91 9.41
C GLU A 132 -3.00 -26.53 8.02
N VAL A 133 -1.84 -27.08 7.66
CA VAL A 133 -1.66 -27.85 6.42
C VAL A 133 -1.08 -29.21 6.75
N GLY A 134 -1.72 -30.26 6.23
CA GLY A 134 -1.25 -31.63 6.32
C GLY A 134 -0.43 -32.05 5.08
N ALA A 135 0.67 -32.75 5.29
CA ALA A 135 1.49 -33.38 4.25
C ALA A 135 1.67 -34.88 4.54
N PRO A 136 1.35 -35.76 3.57
CA PRO A 136 1.42 -37.20 3.78
C PRO A 136 2.87 -37.70 3.74
N ILE A 137 3.25 -38.56 4.69
CA ILE A 137 4.55 -39.24 4.69
C ILE A 137 4.42 -40.52 3.89
N LEU A 138 5.25 -40.69 2.86
CA LEU A 138 5.22 -41.86 1.97
C LEU A 138 3.80 -42.12 1.42
N SER A 139 3.18 -41.07 0.88
CA SER A 139 1.79 -41.10 0.37
C SER A 139 0.74 -41.49 1.43
N GLY A 140 1.04 -41.28 2.72
CA GLY A 140 0.14 -41.51 3.86
C GLY A 140 0.39 -42.84 4.57
N VAL A 141 1.19 -43.74 3.97
CA VAL A 141 1.47 -45.08 4.53
C VAL A 141 2.27 -44.99 5.82
N ALA A 142 3.16 -44.01 5.94
CA ALA A 142 3.95 -43.82 7.15
C ALA A 142 3.30 -42.80 8.10
N GLY A 143 2.14 -42.25 7.76
CA GLY A 143 1.43 -41.23 8.51
C GLY A 143 1.38 -39.87 7.84
N THR A 144 1.07 -38.83 8.61
CA THR A 144 0.88 -37.45 8.12
C THR A 144 1.55 -36.44 9.05
N VAL A 145 2.22 -35.44 8.46
CA VAL A 145 2.74 -34.27 9.18
C VAL A 145 1.72 -33.16 9.09
N HIS A 146 1.45 -32.50 10.21
CA HIS A 146 0.60 -31.32 10.27
C HIS A 146 1.40 -30.14 10.79
N VAL A 147 1.29 -29.01 10.11
CA VAL A 147 1.99 -27.77 10.46
C VAL A 147 0.95 -26.67 10.63
N GLY A 148 0.90 -26.07 11.82
CA GLY A 148 0.06 -24.92 12.13
C GLY A 148 0.86 -23.63 12.14
N MET A 149 0.49 -22.70 11.27
CA MET A 149 1.12 -21.39 11.15
C MET A 149 0.25 -20.28 11.73
N ASP A 150 0.89 -19.35 12.44
CA ASP A 150 0.23 -18.25 13.16
C ASP A 150 -0.16 -17.10 12.21
N LEU A 151 -1.45 -16.77 12.16
CA LEU A 151 -1.97 -15.68 11.33
C LEU A 151 -1.59 -14.29 11.86
N GLU A 152 -1.53 -14.11 13.18
CA GLU A 152 -1.36 -12.82 13.85
C GLU A 152 0.09 -12.32 13.78
N LEU A 153 1.05 -13.21 14.03
CA LEU A 153 2.49 -12.89 14.07
C LEU A 153 2.96 -12.25 12.76
N LEU A 154 2.31 -12.61 11.67
CA LEU A 154 2.66 -12.18 10.33
C LEU A 154 1.77 -11.04 9.84
N GLY A 155 0.50 -11.04 10.25
CA GLY A 155 -0.39 -9.88 10.13
C GLY A 155 0.26 -8.60 10.68
N LEU A 156 0.97 -8.68 11.82
CA LEU A 156 1.68 -7.54 12.41
C LEU A 156 2.86 -7.03 11.56
N LYS A 157 3.71 -7.93 11.02
CA LYS A 157 4.84 -7.54 10.16
C LYS A 157 4.34 -6.84 8.89
N ILE A 158 3.25 -7.33 8.32
CA ILE A 158 2.66 -6.80 7.09
C ILE A 158 1.89 -5.51 7.36
N GLN A 159 1.09 -5.43 8.44
CA GLN A 159 0.44 -4.17 8.84
C GLN A 159 1.47 -3.06 9.03
N ARG A 160 2.66 -3.38 9.54
CA ARG A 160 3.75 -2.41 9.66
C ARG A 160 4.30 -1.98 8.30
N ALA A 161 4.48 -2.91 7.37
CA ALA A 161 4.89 -2.60 5.99
C ALA A 161 3.84 -1.74 5.25
N ILE A 162 2.56 -2.08 5.39
CA ILE A 162 1.43 -1.30 4.88
C ILE A 162 1.41 0.10 5.50
N GLY A 163 1.56 0.19 6.82
CA GLY A 163 1.59 1.47 7.53
C GLY A 163 2.72 2.37 7.04
N ALA A 164 3.91 1.81 6.78
CA ALA A 164 5.03 2.55 6.21
C ALA A 164 4.75 3.03 4.78
N GLN A 165 4.13 2.18 3.94
CA GLN A 165 3.75 2.54 2.58
C GLN A 165 2.64 3.62 2.54
N MET A 166 1.63 3.50 3.41
CA MET A 166 0.60 4.52 3.58
C MET A 166 1.18 5.84 4.07
N ALA A 167 2.13 5.81 5.01
CA ALA A 167 2.82 7.01 5.48
C ALA A 167 3.61 7.68 4.34
N LEU A 168 4.32 6.91 3.51
CA LEU A 168 5.03 7.43 2.35
C LEU A 168 4.08 8.11 1.36
N PHE A 169 2.96 7.46 1.01
CA PHE A 169 1.95 8.06 0.13
C PHE A 169 1.30 9.29 0.75
N GLY A 170 1.05 9.28 2.06
CA GLY A 170 0.57 10.44 2.79
C GLY A 170 1.54 11.62 2.71
N ILE A 171 2.84 11.38 2.87
CA ILE A 171 3.88 12.40 2.71
C ILE A 171 3.91 12.95 1.29
N ILE A 172 3.89 12.08 0.27
CA ILE A 172 3.85 12.49 -1.14
C ILE A 172 2.59 13.31 -1.44
N PHE A 173 1.44 12.92 -0.89
CA PHE A 173 0.18 13.66 -1.03
C PHE A 173 0.28 15.07 -0.43
N VAL A 174 0.80 15.20 0.79
CA VAL A 174 0.98 16.50 1.47
C VAL A 174 1.92 17.39 0.67
N ILE A 175 3.06 16.85 0.24
CA ILE A 175 4.06 17.57 -0.56
C ILE A 175 3.46 18.00 -1.90
N GLY A 176 2.81 17.08 -2.63
CA GLY A 176 2.17 17.37 -3.92
C GLY A 176 1.07 18.44 -3.81
N SER A 177 0.29 18.39 -2.73
CA SER A 177 -0.74 19.40 -2.43
C SER A 177 -0.12 20.78 -2.16
N LEU A 178 0.95 20.85 -1.37
CA LEU A 178 1.70 22.08 -1.09
C LEU A 178 2.32 22.67 -2.36
N LEU A 179 2.99 21.84 -3.17
CA LEU A 179 3.56 22.24 -4.46
C LEU A 179 2.50 22.76 -5.41
N THR A 180 1.37 22.07 -5.54
CA THR A 180 0.24 22.53 -6.37
C THR A 180 -0.31 23.85 -5.87
N PHE A 181 -0.49 23.99 -4.55
CA PHE A 181 -0.97 25.23 -3.95
C PHE A 181 -0.02 26.40 -4.25
N TRP A 182 1.28 26.19 -4.07
CA TRP A 182 2.33 27.17 -4.33
C TRP A 182 2.41 27.54 -5.81
N PHE A 183 2.47 26.55 -6.70
CA PHE A 183 2.57 26.74 -8.15
C PHE A 183 1.36 27.49 -8.71
N VAL A 184 0.14 27.14 -8.27
CA VAL A 184 -1.06 27.88 -8.68
C VAL A 184 -0.99 29.32 -8.20
N ASN A 185 -0.57 29.60 -6.95
CA ASN A 185 -0.46 31.00 -6.50
C ASN A 185 0.57 31.78 -7.31
N LEU A 186 1.72 31.16 -7.60
CA LEU A 186 2.80 31.79 -8.36
C LEU A 186 2.37 32.17 -9.78
N ALA A 187 1.62 31.31 -10.47
CA ALA A 187 1.16 31.56 -11.83
C ALA A 187 -0.13 32.40 -11.91
N SER A 188 -1.03 32.29 -10.92
CA SER A 188 -2.36 32.93 -11.00
C SER A 188 -2.34 34.43 -10.70
N GLN A 189 -1.50 34.87 -9.76
CA GLN A 189 -1.46 36.28 -9.36
C GLN A 189 -0.97 37.19 -10.49
N PRO A 190 0.15 36.90 -11.18
CA PRO A 190 0.66 37.74 -12.25
C PRO A 190 -0.33 37.88 -13.42
N LEU A 191 -1.01 36.77 -13.74
CA LEU A 191 -2.00 36.75 -14.81
C LEU A 191 -3.25 37.58 -14.46
N ALA A 192 -3.66 37.58 -13.18
CA ALA A 192 -4.76 38.39 -12.70
C ALA A 192 -4.41 39.88 -12.70
N ASP A 193 -3.18 40.23 -12.31
CA ASP A 193 -2.69 41.61 -12.31
C ASP A 193 -2.53 42.14 -13.74
N LEU A 194 -2.00 41.33 -14.66
CA LEU A 194 -1.93 41.65 -16.08
C LEU A 194 -3.31 41.88 -16.68
N LEU A 195 -4.29 41.01 -16.38
CA LEU A 195 -5.65 41.19 -16.86
C LEU A 195 -6.28 42.47 -16.31
N ALA A 196 -6.06 42.78 -15.03
CA ALA A 196 -6.56 44.02 -14.42
C ALA A 196 -5.93 45.26 -15.08
N PHE A 197 -4.63 45.21 -15.37
CA PHE A 197 -3.90 46.25 -16.09
C PHE A 197 -4.44 46.47 -17.51
N ALA A 198 -4.61 45.38 -18.29
CA ALA A 198 -5.15 45.46 -19.64
C ALA A 198 -6.57 46.03 -19.68
N VAL A 199 -7.43 45.65 -18.72
CA VAL A 199 -8.80 46.18 -18.60
C VAL A 199 -8.82 47.68 -18.28
N ARG A 200 -7.95 48.15 -17.38
CA ARG A 200 -7.82 49.60 -17.07
C ARG A 200 -7.36 50.39 -18.29
N MET A 201 -6.37 49.88 -19.01
CA MET A 201 -5.84 50.54 -20.20
C MET A 201 -6.86 50.58 -21.34
N ALA A 202 -7.63 49.50 -21.55
CA ALA A 202 -8.74 49.48 -22.51
C ALA A 202 -9.88 50.45 -22.12
N GLY A 203 -10.04 50.74 -20.82
CA GLY A 203 -10.95 51.76 -20.30
C GLY A 203 -10.49 53.20 -20.52
N GLY A 204 -9.34 53.42 -21.14
CA GLY A 204 -8.79 54.74 -21.44
C GLY A 204 -7.83 55.30 -20.39
N GLU A 205 -7.52 54.54 -19.34
CA GLU A 205 -6.49 54.95 -18.37
C GLU A 205 -5.09 54.80 -18.98
N SER A 206 -4.28 55.85 -18.84
CA SER A 206 -2.88 55.81 -19.28
C SER A 206 -2.03 55.01 -18.30
N ALA A 207 -1.17 54.14 -18.82
CA ALA A 207 -0.22 53.39 -18.00
C ALA A 207 0.74 54.34 -17.28
N THR A 208 0.76 54.28 -15.95
CA THR A 208 1.77 54.95 -15.13
C THR A 208 3.06 54.13 -15.14
N GLY A 209 4.22 54.78 -15.22
CA GLY A 209 5.53 54.12 -15.34
C GLY A 209 5.95 53.26 -14.14
N ASP A 210 5.20 53.35 -13.03
CA ASP A 210 5.50 52.71 -11.75
C ASP A 210 4.60 51.49 -11.47
N GLU A 211 3.90 50.96 -12.48
CA GLU A 211 3.02 49.81 -12.28
C GLU A 211 3.80 48.50 -12.07
N PRO A 212 3.54 47.74 -10.99
CA PRO A 212 4.30 46.53 -10.64
C PRO A 212 4.37 45.48 -11.75
N VAL A 213 3.35 45.39 -12.61
CA VAL A 213 3.27 44.46 -13.74
C VAL A 213 4.31 44.76 -14.82
N LEU A 214 4.67 46.02 -15.04
CA LEU A 214 5.64 46.43 -16.07
C LEU A 214 7.09 46.11 -15.68
N SER A 215 7.36 46.03 -14.36
CA SER A 215 8.67 45.73 -13.78
C SER A 215 8.95 44.24 -13.64
N ARG A 216 8.02 43.37 -14.03
CA ARG A 216 8.22 41.91 -14.00
C ARG A 216 9.12 41.44 -15.14
N ASP A 217 9.87 40.38 -14.86
CA ASP A 217 10.82 39.74 -15.79
C ASP A 217 10.30 38.41 -16.35
N ASP A 218 8.99 38.15 -16.25
CA ASP A 218 8.32 36.97 -16.78
C ASP A 218 7.48 37.29 -18.02
N GLU A 219 6.86 36.27 -18.61
CA GLU A 219 6.02 36.40 -19.80
C GLU A 219 4.85 37.38 -19.59
N ALA A 220 4.38 37.52 -18.35
CA ALA A 220 3.33 38.49 -18.01
C ALA A 220 3.84 39.95 -18.12
N GLY A 221 5.07 40.22 -17.67
CA GLY A 221 5.72 41.52 -17.82
C GLY A 221 6.01 41.87 -19.28
N GLU A 222 6.45 40.88 -20.07
CA GLU A 222 6.69 41.06 -21.50
C GLU A 222 5.40 41.42 -22.26
N LEU A 223 4.30 40.70 -21.98
CA LEU A 223 2.99 41.01 -22.56
C LEU A 223 2.50 42.40 -22.17
N ALA A 224 2.70 42.82 -20.92
CA ALA A 224 2.30 44.15 -20.45
C ALA A 224 3.02 45.26 -21.22
N ARG A 225 4.33 45.12 -21.42
CA ARG A 225 5.14 46.08 -22.19
C ARG A 225 4.70 46.12 -23.65
N LEU A 226 4.41 44.97 -24.25
CA LEU A 226 3.89 44.89 -25.61
C LEU A 226 2.53 45.61 -25.73
N PHE A 227 1.64 45.42 -24.77
CA PHE A 227 0.32 46.04 -24.76
C PHE A 227 0.40 47.57 -24.68
N VAL A 228 1.30 48.11 -23.84
CA VAL A 228 1.60 49.55 -23.79
C VAL A 228 2.12 50.06 -25.14
N HIS A 229 3.04 49.31 -25.77
CA HIS A 229 3.62 49.69 -27.04
C HIS A 229 2.57 49.78 -28.16
N VAL A 230 1.72 48.75 -28.28
CA VAL A 230 0.63 48.71 -29.28
C VAL A 230 -0.38 49.83 -29.04
N ASN A 231 -0.80 50.05 -27.80
CA ASN A 231 -1.78 51.10 -27.48
C ASN A 231 -1.25 52.51 -27.78
N ARG A 232 0.02 52.78 -27.48
CA ARG A 232 0.68 54.05 -27.85
C ARG A 232 0.74 54.25 -29.36
N ARG A 233 1.03 53.20 -30.12
CA ARG A 233 1.06 53.26 -31.58
C ARG A 233 -0.32 53.54 -32.18
N ALA A 234 -1.37 52.89 -31.65
CA ALA A 234 -2.75 53.15 -32.06
C ALA A 234 -3.17 54.61 -31.76
N ALA A 235 -2.88 55.11 -30.57
CA ALA A 235 -3.18 56.50 -30.20
C ALA A 235 -2.39 57.55 -31.00
N GLY A 236 -1.19 57.21 -31.48
CA GLY A 236 -0.40 58.05 -32.38
C GLY A 236 -0.97 58.11 -33.80
N ALA A 237 -1.42 56.97 -34.34
CA ALA A 237 -1.99 56.88 -35.68
C ALA A 237 -3.33 57.63 -35.82
N ASP A 238 -4.12 57.72 -34.75
CA ASP A 238 -5.39 58.49 -34.73
C ASP A 238 -5.18 60.02 -34.67
N ARG A 239 -3.98 60.50 -34.31
CA ARG A 239 -3.66 61.94 -34.27
C ARG A 239 -3.16 62.51 -35.60
N GLU A 240 -2.80 61.64 -36.54
CA GLU A 240 -2.31 62.01 -37.89
C GLU A 240 -3.42 61.98 -38.96
N ARG A 241 -4.68 61.72 -38.56
CA ARG A 241 -5.89 61.84 -39.38
C ARG A 241 -6.71 63.05 -38.99
#